data_AF-A0A644T3H0-F1
#
_entry.id   AF-A0A644T3H0-F1
#
_cell.length_a   1.000
_cell.length_b   1.000
_cell.length_c   1.000
_cell.angle_alpha   90.00
_cell.angle_beta   90.00
_cell.angle_gamma   90.00
#
_symmetry.space_group_name_H-M   'P 1'
#
loop_
_entity.id
_entity.type
_entity.pdbx_description
1 polymer ?
#
loop_
_entity_poly.entity_id
_entity_poly.type
_entity_poly.pdbx_seq_one_letter_code
_entity_poly.pdbx_strand_id
1 'polypeptide(L)'
;MIWGYIGHEGAGKSAAMCYFDLLHIAKGGGLFTFPGFEVFNPNITLDDGNHPRLGKSIDMKEFIFSFSDEQKLRNVFVSMDEIQNFFGSDKYMTMYNSLITKYSMQRRKLNFGINYTVQSWNWIDPRLRQLTHFLTVCKDLSRTPWGKEAGLKRGQLIDLVTYDCKGFITGEEWTPLKHFNLNILPVRDWYDSYSTVDPLESFRKLVIKKPEDILDMREGMPRFNPLDDSPLENVPDDVREISQENNARILSKLEEQVDPATLIQVSKALRKVNAK
;
A
#
# COMPACT_ATOMS: atom_id res chain seq x y z
N MET A 1 -4.09 -3.22 5.30
CA MET A 1 -5.12 -2.23 4.90
C MET A 1 -5.13 -2.08 3.38
N ILE A 2 -6.18 -1.57 2.74
CA ILE A 2 -6.14 -1.26 1.30
C ILE A 2 -6.69 0.15 1.12
N TRP A 3 -5.90 1.02 0.49
CA TRP A 3 -6.20 2.43 0.34
C TRP A 3 -6.03 2.86 -1.13
N GLY A 4 -7.11 3.34 -1.74
CA GLY A 4 -7.09 3.91 -3.09
C GLY A 4 -7.06 5.43 -3.10
N TYR A 5 -6.29 6.02 -4.02
CA TYR A 5 -6.23 7.46 -4.28
C TYR A 5 -6.75 7.74 -5.69
N ILE A 6 -7.82 8.54 -5.80
CA ILE A 6 -8.51 8.82 -7.06
C ILE A 6 -8.60 10.30 -7.36
N GLY A 7 -8.79 10.65 -8.62
CA GLY A 7 -8.87 12.03 -9.08
C GLY A 7 -8.30 12.22 -10.47
N HIS A 8 -8.57 13.38 -11.06
CA HIS A 8 -8.09 13.72 -12.40
C HIS A 8 -6.55 13.72 -12.48
N GLU A 9 -6.02 13.77 -13.69
CA GLU A 9 -4.58 13.90 -13.91
C GLU A 9 -4.04 15.18 -13.24
N GLY A 10 -2.94 15.05 -12.51
CA GLY A 10 -2.36 16.14 -11.73
C GLY A 10 -3.17 16.56 -10.50
N ALA A 11 -4.09 15.73 -10.00
CA ALA A 11 -4.82 15.99 -8.76
C ALA A 11 -4.01 15.73 -7.47
N GLY A 12 -2.74 15.29 -7.58
CA GLY A 12 -1.89 14.98 -6.43
C GLY A 12 -2.06 13.58 -5.83
N LYS A 13 -2.55 12.60 -6.61
CA LYS A 13 -2.76 11.21 -6.14
C LYS A 13 -1.47 10.55 -5.63
N SER A 14 -0.41 10.54 -6.45
CA SER A 14 0.88 9.93 -6.10
C SER A 14 1.55 10.65 -4.93
N ALA A 15 1.37 11.97 -4.82
CA ALA A 15 1.86 12.75 -3.68
C ALA A 15 1.10 12.43 -2.38
N ALA A 16 -0.23 12.27 -2.44
CA ALA A 16 -1.03 11.83 -1.29
C ALA A 16 -0.62 10.43 -0.85
N MET A 17 -0.43 9.50 -1.79
CA MET A 17 0.10 8.17 -1.52
C MET A 17 1.47 8.22 -0.85
N CYS A 18 2.42 8.98 -1.43
CA CYS A 18 3.75 9.20 -0.86
C CYS A 18 3.68 9.74 0.57
N TYR A 19 2.81 10.73 0.83
CA TYR A 19 2.63 11.28 2.17
C TYR A 19 2.27 10.19 3.20
N PHE A 20 1.32 9.31 2.87
CA PHE A 20 0.95 8.21 3.77
C PHE A 20 2.01 7.12 3.86
N ASP A 21 2.77 6.87 2.79
CA ASP A 21 3.91 5.96 2.80
C ASP A 21 5.01 6.47 3.74
N LEU A 22 5.33 7.77 3.70
CA LEU A 22 6.29 8.40 4.61
C LEU A 22 5.83 8.32 6.07
N LEU A 23 4.53 8.49 6.33
CA LEU A 23 3.97 8.31 7.68
C LEU A 23 4.09 6.86 8.16
N HIS A 24 3.92 5.88 7.27
CA HIS A 24 4.09 4.46 7.59
C HIS A 24 5.55 4.13 7.90
N ILE A 25 6.49 4.59 7.07
CA ILE A 25 7.94 4.43 7.28
C ILE A 25 8.36 5.08 8.60
N ALA A 26 7.87 6.29 8.89
CA ALA A 26 8.15 6.98 10.14
C ALA A 26 7.71 6.21 11.40
N LYS A 27 6.71 5.34 11.27
CA LYS A 27 6.23 4.46 12.35
C LYS A 27 6.96 3.12 12.40
N GLY A 28 8.04 2.94 11.64
CA GLY A 28 8.81 1.70 11.55
C GLY A 28 8.20 0.68 10.58
N GLY A 29 7.31 1.13 9.69
CA GLY A 29 6.76 0.32 8.61
C GLY A 29 7.74 0.12 7.45
N GLY A 30 7.64 -1.01 6.77
CA GLY A 30 8.34 -1.22 5.50
C GLY A 30 7.54 -0.71 4.31
N LEU A 31 8.23 -0.41 3.20
CA LEU A 31 7.61 0.01 1.94
C LEU A 31 8.15 -0.83 0.78
N PHE A 32 7.23 -1.39 0.00
CA PHE A 32 7.48 -1.95 -1.32
C PHE A 32 6.87 -1.04 -2.37
N THR A 33 7.60 -0.75 -3.44
CA THR A 33 7.10 0.08 -4.54
C THR A 33 7.11 -0.70 -5.84
N PHE A 34 6.04 -0.55 -6.63
CA PHE A 34 5.96 -1.13 -7.96
C PHE A 34 6.68 -0.25 -9.00
N PRO A 35 7.04 -0.80 -10.17
CA PRO A 35 7.64 -0.01 -11.24
C PRO A 35 6.77 1.20 -11.57
N GLY A 36 7.41 2.34 -11.83
CA GLY A 36 6.72 3.60 -12.06
C GLY A 36 6.56 4.48 -10.82
N PHE A 37 6.89 3.98 -9.62
CA PHE A 37 6.85 4.76 -8.39
C PHE A 37 8.03 4.45 -7.49
N GLU A 38 8.75 5.49 -7.06
CA GLU A 38 9.86 5.37 -6.13
C GLU A 38 9.76 6.44 -5.04
N VAL A 39 10.23 6.12 -3.83
CA VAL A 39 10.25 7.03 -2.69
C VAL A 39 11.70 7.15 -2.18
N PHE A 40 12.17 8.37 -2.01
CA PHE A 40 13.55 8.70 -1.66
C PHE A 40 13.61 9.61 -0.44
N ASN A 41 14.79 9.71 0.17
CA ASN A 41 15.07 10.73 1.18
C ASN A 41 15.88 11.89 0.56
N PRO A 42 15.24 13.03 0.25
CA PRO A 42 15.92 14.17 -0.38
C PRO A 42 16.91 14.88 0.55
N ASN A 43 16.89 14.58 1.85
CA ASN A 43 17.79 15.21 2.82
C ASN A 43 19.17 14.53 2.91
N ILE A 44 19.35 13.40 2.24
CA ILE A 44 20.60 12.64 2.22
C ILE A 44 21.05 12.53 0.78
N THR A 45 22.26 12.99 0.50
CA THR A 45 22.92 12.80 -0.79
C THR A 45 24.04 11.79 -0.59
N LEU A 46 24.02 10.73 -1.39
CA LEU A 46 25.05 9.69 -1.43
C LEU A 46 26.26 10.18 -2.24
N ASP A 47 27.37 9.44 -2.17
CA ASP A 47 28.63 9.80 -2.85
C ASP A 47 28.50 9.89 -4.38
N ASP A 48 27.52 9.18 -4.95
CA ASP A 48 27.20 9.18 -6.38
C ASP A 48 26.25 10.34 -6.79
N GLY A 49 25.87 11.20 -5.83
CA GLY A 49 24.93 12.29 -6.03
C GLY A 49 23.45 11.89 -5.96
N ASN A 50 23.13 10.61 -5.75
CA ASN A 50 21.75 10.13 -5.66
C ASN A 50 21.19 10.26 -4.24
N HIS A 51 19.87 10.17 -4.12
CA HIS A 51 19.17 10.09 -2.84
C HIS A 51 18.88 8.62 -2.48
N PRO A 52 19.01 8.22 -1.20
CA PRO A 52 18.74 6.85 -0.81
C PRO A 52 17.23 6.56 -0.94
N ARG A 53 16.93 5.41 -1.54
CA ARG A 53 15.57 4.87 -1.66
C ARG A 53 15.07 4.43 -0.28
N LEU A 54 13.84 4.78 0.05
CA LEU A 54 13.19 4.42 1.31
C LEU A 54 12.36 3.13 1.22
N GLY A 55 12.03 2.70 0.00
CA GLY A 55 11.30 1.47 -0.26
C GLY A 55 12.13 0.47 -1.08
N LYS A 56 11.76 -0.81 -1.00
CA LYS A 56 12.26 -1.85 -1.90
C LYS A 56 11.42 -1.84 -3.18
N SER A 57 12.05 -1.57 -4.31
CA SER A 57 11.40 -1.77 -5.62
C SER A 57 11.15 -3.27 -5.81
N ILE A 58 9.92 -3.64 -6.15
CA ILE A 58 9.53 -5.01 -6.45
C ILE A 58 8.75 -5.07 -7.75
N ASP A 59 8.88 -6.18 -8.48
CA ASP A 59 8.01 -6.48 -9.62
C ASP A 59 6.86 -7.42 -9.19
N MET A 60 5.99 -7.76 -10.14
CA MET A 60 4.87 -8.66 -9.87
C MET A 60 5.31 -10.06 -9.41
N LYS A 61 6.42 -10.57 -9.91
CA LYS A 61 6.92 -11.91 -9.54
C LYS A 61 7.42 -11.87 -8.10
N GLU A 62 8.25 -10.88 -7.78
CA GLU A 62 8.75 -10.66 -6.43
C GLU A 62 7.61 -10.42 -5.45
N PHE A 63 6.55 -9.72 -5.86
CA PHE A 63 5.36 -9.56 -5.03
C PHE A 63 4.70 -10.90 -4.72
N ILE A 64 4.47 -11.75 -5.74
CA ILE A 64 3.89 -13.09 -5.56
C ILE A 64 4.77 -13.97 -4.67
N PHE A 65 6.09 -13.97 -4.89
CA PHE A 65 7.05 -14.73 -4.07
C PHE A 65 7.20 -14.16 -2.65
N SER A 66 6.93 -12.88 -2.43
CA SER A 66 6.95 -12.31 -1.08
C SER A 66 5.85 -12.93 -0.21
N PHE A 67 4.77 -13.47 -0.79
CA PHE A 67 3.74 -14.17 -0.03
C PHE A 67 4.11 -15.57 0.44
N SER A 68 5.18 -16.18 -0.09
CA SER A 68 5.71 -17.42 0.50
C SER A 68 6.57 -17.17 1.74
N ASP A 69 6.88 -15.91 2.05
CA ASP A 69 7.68 -15.53 3.21
C ASP A 69 6.94 -14.46 4.01
N GLU A 70 6.13 -14.90 4.97
CA GLU A 70 5.27 -14.03 5.77
C GLU A 70 6.06 -12.92 6.49
N GLN A 71 7.32 -13.18 6.87
CA GLN A 71 8.15 -12.20 7.55
C GLN A 71 8.47 -11.01 6.66
N LYS A 72 8.63 -11.21 5.34
CA LYS A 72 8.90 -10.14 4.38
C LYS A 72 7.73 -9.18 4.19
N LEU A 73 6.50 -9.62 4.44
CA LEU A 73 5.29 -8.82 4.22
C LEU A 73 4.73 -8.19 5.48
N ARG A 74 5.28 -8.55 6.65
CA ARG A 74 4.76 -8.07 7.93
C ARG A 74 5.01 -6.58 8.09
N ASN A 75 3.94 -5.82 8.35
CA ASN A 75 4.01 -4.37 8.55
C ASN A 75 4.56 -3.61 7.32
N VAL A 76 4.29 -4.11 6.11
CA VAL A 76 4.74 -3.50 4.85
C VAL A 76 3.56 -2.89 4.10
N PHE A 77 3.75 -1.70 3.54
CA PHE A 77 2.87 -1.13 2.51
C PHE A 77 3.42 -1.44 1.13
N VAL A 78 2.53 -1.80 0.22
CA VAL A 78 2.84 -2.03 -1.19
C VAL A 78 2.17 -0.92 -1.97
N SER A 79 2.97 -0.04 -2.56
CA SER A 79 2.49 1.15 -3.28
C SER A 79 2.57 0.96 -4.79
N MET A 80 1.43 1.12 -5.45
CA MET A 80 1.24 0.94 -6.89
C MET A 80 0.68 2.22 -7.50
N ASP A 81 1.52 2.99 -8.19
CA ASP A 81 1.03 4.11 -8.97
C ASP A 81 0.38 3.60 -10.27
N GLU A 82 -0.72 4.21 -10.66
CA GLU A 82 -1.51 3.83 -11.83
C GLU A 82 -1.80 2.32 -11.89
N ILE A 83 -2.41 1.82 -10.82
CA ILE A 83 -2.61 0.39 -10.62
C ILE A 83 -3.36 -0.29 -11.78
N GLN A 84 -4.11 0.44 -12.60
CA GLN A 84 -4.74 -0.09 -13.82
C GLN A 84 -3.74 -0.69 -14.82
N ASN A 85 -2.48 -0.25 -14.81
CA ASN A 85 -1.40 -0.81 -15.63
C ASN A 85 -1.13 -2.28 -15.28
N PHE A 86 -1.37 -2.64 -14.01
CA PHE A 86 -1.18 -3.99 -13.48
C PHE A 86 -2.52 -4.74 -13.25
N PHE A 87 -3.61 -4.02 -12.95
CA PHE A 87 -4.91 -4.54 -12.46
C PHE A 87 -6.13 -3.89 -13.11
N GLY A 88 -6.12 -3.77 -14.44
CA GLY A 88 -7.27 -3.29 -15.20
C GLY A 88 -8.51 -4.20 -15.05
N SER A 89 -9.70 -3.58 -15.04
CA SER A 89 -10.98 -4.29 -14.99
C SER A 89 -11.26 -5.15 -16.24
N ASP A 90 -10.63 -4.82 -17.37
CA ASP A 90 -10.57 -5.60 -18.60
C ASP A 90 -9.85 -6.95 -18.44
N LYS A 91 -9.03 -7.09 -17.39
CA LYS A 91 -8.18 -8.27 -17.11
C LYS A 91 -8.70 -9.14 -15.97
N TYR A 92 -9.99 -9.04 -15.63
CA TYR A 92 -10.65 -9.74 -14.51
C TYR A 92 -10.38 -11.26 -14.43
N MET A 93 -10.21 -11.93 -15.58
CA MET A 93 -9.97 -13.39 -15.62
C MET A 93 -8.49 -13.79 -15.59
N THR A 94 -7.56 -12.84 -15.47
CA THR A 94 -6.14 -13.16 -15.41
C THR A 94 -5.76 -13.81 -14.07
N MET A 95 -4.77 -14.70 -14.11
CA MET A 95 -4.23 -15.33 -12.90
C MET A 95 -3.74 -14.28 -11.89
N TYR A 96 -3.24 -13.14 -12.37
CA TYR A 96 -2.80 -12.02 -11.53
C TYR A 96 -3.90 -11.44 -10.65
N ASN A 97 -5.04 -11.03 -11.23
CA ASN A 97 -6.16 -10.49 -10.45
C ASN A 97 -6.67 -11.52 -9.42
N SER A 98 -6.68 -12.81 -9.79
CA SER A 98 -7.08 -13.89 -8.89
C SER A 98 -6.12 -14.06 -7.70
N LEU A 99 -4.81 -14.13 -7.95
CA LEU A 99 -3.81 -14.28 -6.90
C LEU A 99 -3.83 -13.09 -5.93
N ILE A 100 -3.88 -11.89 -6.47
CA ILE A 100 -3.79 -10.68 -5.66
C ILE A 100 -5.08 -10.44 -4.89
N THR A 101 -6.23 -10.83 -5.42
CA THR A 101 -7.46 -10.92 -4.62
C THR A 101 -7.26 -11.88 -3.45
N LYS A 102 -6.76 -13.10 -3.68
CA LYS A 102 -6.55 -14.10 -2.60
C LYS A 102 -5.57 -13.60 -1.54
N TYR A 103 -4.47 -12.99 -1.95
CA TYR A 103 -3.49 -12.42 -1.03
C TYR A 103 -4.05 -11.21 -0.29
N SER A 104 -4.75 -10.32 -0.98
CA SER A 104 -5.47 -9.19 -0.38
C SER A 104 -6.46 -9.67 0.68
N MET A 105 -7.14 -10.80 0.50
CA MET A 105 -8.01 -11.39 1.52
C MET A 105 -7.23 -11.79 2.79
N GLN A 106 -5.98 -12.22 2.67
CA GLN A 106 -5.13 -12.64 3.79
C GLN A 106 -4.42 -11.49 4.52
N ARG A 107 -4.52 -10.26 4.01
CA ARG A 107 -3.81 -9.07 4.53
C ARG A 107 -3.90 -8.83 6.02
N ARG A 108 -5.01 -9.22 6.67
CA ARG A 108 -5.22 -8.99 8.11
C ARG A 108 -4.29 -9.86 8.96
N LYS A 109 -3.98 -11.07 8.51
CA LYS A 109 -3.08 -11.99 9.22
C LYS A 109 -1.62 -11.53 9.15
N LEU A 110 -1.25 -10.99 8.00
CA LEU A 110 0.11 -10.53 7.70
C LEU A 110 0.36 -9.07 8.07
N ASN A 111 -0.67 -8.31 8.47
CA ASN A 111 -0.59 -6.86 8.66
C ASN A 111 0.10 -6.13 7.49
N PHE A 112 -0.25 -6.48 6.24
CA PHE A 112 0.26 -5.78 5.06
C PHE A 112 -0.78 -4.80 4.51
N GLY A 113 -0.29 -3.73 3.90
CA GLY A 113 -1.05 -2.68 3.25
C GLY A 113 -0.89 -2.68 1.74
N ILE A 114 -1.93 -2.27 1.02
CA ILE A 114 -1.84 -1.91 -0.41
C ILE A 114 -2.28 -0.47 -0.53
N ASN A 115 -1.42 0.37 -1.08
CA ASN A 115 -1.73 1.72 -1.51
C ASN A 115 -1.72 1.75 -3.03
N TYR A 116 -2.71 2.41 -3.62
CA TYR A 116 -2.77 2.49 -5.07
C TYR A 116 -3.36 3.80 -5.58
N THR A 117 -2.90 4.26 -6.73
CA THR A 117 -3.56 5.37 -7.43
C THR A 117 -4.30 4.87 -8.66
N VAL A 118 -5.39 5.55 -9.01
CA VAL A 118 -6.12 5.35 -10.27
C VAL A 118 -6.86 6.62 -10.65
N GLN A 119 -7.10 6.87 -11.93
CA GLN A 119 -7.87 8.05 -12.34
C GLN A 119 -9.35 7.91 -11.99
N SER A 120 -9.94 6.75 -12.29
CA SER A 120 -11.33 6.40 -12.01
C SER A 120 -11.39 5.08 -11.25
N TRP A 121 -12.12 5.06 -10.14
CA TRP A 121 -12.25 3.84 -9.33
C TRP A 121 -12.85 2.67 -10.12
N ASN A 122 -13.68 2.95 -11.13
CA ASN A 122 -14.28 1.92 -12.00
C ASN A 122 -13.27 1.20 -12.90
N TRP A 123 -12.04 1.69 -13.03
CA TRP A 123 -10.98 1.00 -13.79
C TRP A 123 -10.35 -0.15 -13.01
N ILE A 124 -10.64 -0.23 -11.70
CA ILE A 124 -10.16 -1.28 -10.83
C ILE A 124 -11.06 -2.51 -10.90
N ASP A 125 -10.43 -3.68 -10.88
CA ASP A 125 -11.09 -4.96 -10.68
C ASP A 125 -12.16 -4.89 -9.55
N PRO A 126 -13.41 -5.31 -9.80
CA PRO A 126 -14.48 -5.25 -8.80
C PRO A 126 -14.14 -5.93 -7.47
N ARG A 127 -13.35 -7.01 -7.47
CA ARG A 127 -12.96 -7.72 -6.24
C ARG A 127 -11.99 -6.90 -5.42
N LEU A 128 -11.01 -6.27 -6.06
CA LEU A 128 -10.09 -5.38 -5.35
C LEU A 128 -10.84 -4.17 -4.77
N ARG A 129 -11.80 -3.60 -5.53
CA ARG A 129 -12.68 -2.53 -5.02
C ARG A 129 -13.43 -2.91 -3.75
N GLN A 130 -13.99 -4.12 -3.69
CA GLN A 130 -14.70 -4.62 -2.50
C GLN A 130 -13.77 -4.85 -1.30
N LEU A 131 -12.45 -4.97 -1.53
CA LEU A 131 -11.45 -5.13 -0.49
C LEU A 131 -10.83 -3.79 -0.05
N THR A 132 -11.02 -2.71 -0.81
CA THR A 132 -10.58 -1.35 -0.46
C THR A 132 -11.27 -0.88 0.83
N HIS A 133 -10.49 -0.41 1.80
CA HIS A 133 -11.00 0.10 3.09
C HIS A 133 -11.20 1.59 2.98
N PHE A 134 -10.23 2.28 2.39
CA PHE A 134 -10.26 3.73 2.26
C PHE A 134 -10.14 4.15 0.80
N LEU A 135 -10.94 5.12 0.41
CA LEU A 135 -10.86 5.76 -0.90
C LEU A 135 -10.71 7.25 -0.70
N THR A 136 -9.55 7.79 -1.05
CA THR A 136 -9.29 9.24 -0.99
C THR A 136 -9.50 9.85 -2.36
N VAL A 137 -10.45 10.78 -2.43
CA VAL A 137 -10.64 11.66 -3.58
C VAL A 137 -9.68 12.84 -3.43
N CYS A 138 -8.79 12.97 -4.40
CA CYS A 138 -7.77 14.00 -4.48
C CYS A 138 -8.21 15.08 -5.46
N LYS A 139 -8.04 16.35 -5.09
CA LYS A 139 -8.37 17.50 -5.93
C LYS A 139 -7.33 18.60 -5.77
N ASP A 140 -6.75 19.04 -6.89
CA ASP A 140 -5.84 20.19 -6.86
C ASP A 140 -6.66 21.48 -6.69
N LEU A 141 -6.47 22.17 -5.56
CA LEU A 141 -7.21 23.39 -5.25
C LEU A 141 -6.87 24.52 -6.22
N SER A 142 -5.69 24.51 -6.87
CA SER A 142 -5.36 25.49 -7.91
C SER A 142 -6.32 25.46 -9.11
N ARG A 143 -7.07 24.37 -9.28
CA ARG A 143 -8.07 24.23 -10.36
C ARG A 143 -9.45 24.74 -9.95
N THR A 144 -9.69 25.03 -8.67
CA THR A 144 -10.96 25.56 -8.17
C THR A 144 -11.09 27.06 -8.41
N PRO A 145 -12.32 27.62 -8.47
CA PRO A 145 -12.52 29.07 -8.52
C PRO A 145 -11.79 29.80 -7.39
N TRP A 146 -11.97 29.32 -6.16
CA TRP A 146 -11.30 29.86 -4.97
C TRP A 146 -9.77 29.82 -5.08
N GLY A 147 -9.19 28.69 -5.50
CA GLY A 147 -7.74 28.58 -5.61
C GLY A 147 -7.14 29.45 -6.70
N LYS A 148 -7.89 29.73 -7.78
CA LYS A 148 -7.49 30.69 -8.81
C LYS A 148 -7.51 32.13 -8.27
N GLU A 149 -8.55 32.51 -7.54
CA GLU A 149 -8.66 33.83 -6.89
C GLU A 149 -7.56 34.05 -5.85
N ALA A 150 -7.23 33.01 -5.08
CA ALA A 150 -6.15 33.02 -4.09
C ALA A 150 -4.74 32.96 -4.71
N GLY A 151 -4.62 32.85 -6.04
CA GLY A 151 -3.33 32.78 -6.73
C GLY A 151 -2.52 31.50 -6.44
N LEU A 152 -3.19 30.39 -6.10
CA LEU A 152 -2.51 29.12 -5.81
C LEU A 152 -1.84 28.57 -7.07
N LYS A 153 -0.61 28.07 -6.89
CA LYS A 153 0.11 27.37 -7.96
C LYS A 153 -0.34 25.91 -8.03
N ARG A 154 -0.25 25.32 -9.23
CA ARG A 154 -0.54 23.90 -9.46
C ARG A 154 0.31 23.03 -8.54
N GLY A 155 -0.32 22.03 -7.93
CA GLY A 155 0.36 21.09 -7.04
C GLY A 155 0.87 21.70 -5.73
N GLN A 156 0.35 22.86 -5.32
CA GLN A 156 0.70 23.47 -4.04
C GLN A 156 -0.17 22.93 -2.89
N LEU A 157 -1.49 22.94 -3.07
CA LEU A 157 -2.45 22.53 -2.06
C LEU A 157 -3.45 21.55 -2.65
N ILE A 158 -3.50 20.35 -2.10
CA ILE A 158 -4.41 19.29 -2.52
C ILE A 158 -5.46 19.07 -1.45
N ASP A 159 -6.70 19.12 -1.87
CA ASP A 159 -7.86 18.74 -1.09
C ASP A 159 -8.01 17.21 -1.11
N LEU A 160 -8.06 16.61 0.08
CA LEU A 160 -8.20 15.18 0.29
C LEU A 160 -9.48 14.88 1.09
N VAL A 161 -10.42 14.20 0.44
CA VAL A 161 -11.62 13.64 1.07
C VAL A 161 -11.48 12.14 1.11
N THR A 162 -11.38 11.55 2.29
CA THR A 162 -11.27 10.09 2.44
C THR A 162 -12.60 9.50 2.85
N TYR A 163 -13.03 8.44 2.18
CA TYR A 163 -14.23 7.67 2.52
C TYR A 163 -13.82 6.35 3.16
N ASP A 164 -14.51 5.98 4.24
CA ASP A 164 -14.45 4.64 4.81
C ASP A 164 -15.41 3.72 4.04
N CYS A 165 -14.89 3.02 3.04
CA CYS A 165 -15.69 2.21 2.13
C CYS A 165 -16.35 1.00 2.82
N LYS A 166 -15.85 0.57 3.98
CA LYS A 166 -16.28 -0.68 4.64
C LYS A 166 -16.78 -0.47 6.06
N GLY A 167 -16.85 0.77 6.54
CA GLY A 167 -17.08 1.06 7.95
C GLY A 167 -16.00 0.49 8.86
N PHE A 168 -14.75 0.40 8.39
CA PHE A 168 -13.64 -0.15 9.16
C PHE A 168 -13.30 0.70 10.40
N ILE A 169 -13.44 2.03 10.29
CA ILE A 169 -13.28 3.00 11.38
C ILE A 169 -14.65 3.45 11.88
N THR A 170 -15.56 3.80 10.97
CA THR A 170 -16.82 4.47 11.34
C THR A 170 -17.94 3.50 11.73
N GLY A 171 -17.82 2.21 11.40
CA GLY A 171 -18.90 1.23 11.52
C GLY A 171 -19.96 1.33 10.42
N GLU A 172 -19.90 2.35 9.57
CA GLU A 172 -20.83 2.60 8.48
C GLU A 172 -20.10 2.66 7.13
N GLU A 173 -20.63 1.95 6.12
CA GLU A 173 -20.05 1.95 4.78
C GLU A 173 -20.23 3.32 4.10
N TRP A 174 -19.20 3.74 3.36
CA TRP A 174 -19.18 4.97 2.56
C TRP A 174 -19.25 6.27 3.36
N THR A 175 -18.95 6.22 4.66
CA THR A 175 -18.92 7.42 5.50
C THR A 175 -17.68 8.26 5.20
N PRO A 176 -17.84 9.57 4.93
CA PRO A 176 -16.70 10.46 4.77
C PRO A 176 -15.97 10.62 6.11
N LEU A 177 -14.66 10.39 6.08
CA LEU A 177 -13.75 10.78 7.14
C LEU A 177 -13.45 12.28 7.06
N LYS A 178 -12.65 12.76 8.03
CA LYS A 178 -12.26 14.17 8.10
C LYS A 178 -11.59 14.63 6.81
N HIS A 179 -12.09 15.75 6.30
CA HIS A 179 -11.52 16.54 5.22
C HIS A 179 -10.19 17.16 5.66
N PHE A 180 -9.16 17.10 4.81
CA PHE A 180 -7.92 17.81 5.08
C PHE A 180 -7.23 18.29 3.79
N ASN A 181 -6.56 19.45 3.91
CA ASN A 181 -5.76 20.02 2.84
C ASN A 181 -4.29 19.66 3.04
N LEU A 182 -3.70 19.00 2.06
CA LEU A 182 -2.28 18.63 2.04
C LEU A 182 -1.47 19.66 1.27
N ASN A 183 -0.52 20.31 1.94
CA ASN A 183 0.53 21.07 1.27
C ASN A 183 1.56 20.09 0.68
N ILE A 184 1.66 20.03 -0.64
CA ILE A 184 2.53 19.06 -1.33
C ILE A 184 3.99 19.50 -1.33
N LEU A 185 4.29 20.80 -1.19
CA LEU A 185 5.66 21.31 -1.36
C LEU A 185 6.71 20.53 -0.55
N PRO A 186 6.47 20.14 0.73
CA PRO A 186 7.44 19.35 1.49
C PRO A 186 7.57 17.89 1.05
N VAL A 187 6.58 17.35 0.32
CA VAL A 187 6.51 15.94 -0.12
C VAL A 187 7.02 15.77 -1.56
N ARG A 188 7.01 16.85 -2.35
CA ARG A 188 7.31 16.82 -3.78
C ARG A 188 8.64 16.16 -4.13
N ASP A 189 9.67 16.41 -3.33
CA ASP A 189 11.03 15.91 -3.59
C ASP A 189 11.27 14.49 -3.02
N TRP A 190 10.26 13.90 -2.38
CA TRP A 190 10.37 12.57 -1.77
C TRP A 190 9.94 11.44 -2.70
N TYR A 191 9.38 11.71 -3.87
CA TYR A 191 8.94 10.66 -4.77
C TYR A 191 9.21 10.97 -6.24
N ASP A 192 9.39 9.91 -7.02
CA ASP A 192 9.37 9.95 -8.47
C ASP A 192 8.23 9.05 -8.98
N SER A 193 7.39 9.60 -9.84
CA SER A 193 6.28 8.90 -10.49
C SER A 193 6.34 8.98 -12.02
N TYR A 194 7.48 9.36 -12.59
CA TYR A 194 7.66 9.54 -14.05
C TYR A 194 8.31 8.35 -14.74
N SER A 195 8.71 7.34 -13.98
CA SER A 195 9.30 6.12 -14.53
C SER A 195 8.29 5.40 -15.42
N THR A 196 8.69 5.11 -16.66
CA THR A 196 7.84 4.40 -17.63
C THR A 196 7.66 2.94 -17.22
N VAL A 197 6.41 2.51 -17.08
CA VAL A 197 6.05 1.10 -16.91
C VAL A 197 5.92 0.46 -18.28
N ASP A 198 6.45 -0.77 -18.46
CA ASP A 198 6.28 -1.52 -19.70
C ASP A 198 4.80 -1.92 -19.87
N PRO A 199 4.08 -1.40 -20.88
CA PRO A 199 2.67 -1.74 -21.08
C PRO A 199 2.47 -3.24 -21.38
N LEU A 200 3.52 -3.92 -21.86
CA LEU A 200 3.50 -5.36 -22.16
C LEU A 200 3.63 -6.23 -20.91
N GLU A 201 3.98 -5.67 -19.75
CA GLU A 201 4.11 -6.40 -18.50
C GLU A 201 2.80 -7.15 -18.15
N SER A 202 1.67 -6.50 -18.46
CA SER A 202 0.34 -7.05 -18.24
C SER A 202 -0.05 -8.22 -19.17
N PHE A 203 0.69 -8.45 -20.26
CA PHE A 203 0.46 -9.56 -21.20
C PHE A 203 1.30 -10.82 -20.88
N ARG A 204 2.18 -10.74 -19.89
CA ARG A 204 3.02 -11.90 -19.50
C ARG A 204 2.15 -13.02 -18.93
N LYS A 205 2.15 -14.18 -19.59
CA LYS A 205 1.48 -15.38 -19.05
C LYS A 205 2.27 -15.93 -17.86
N LEU A 206 1.71 -15.79 -16.66
CA LEU A 206 2.22 -16.49 -15.47
C LEU A 206 1.72 -17.94 -15.49
N VAL A 207 2.62 -18.90 -15.27
CA VAL A 207 2.26 -20.32 -15.06
C VAL A 207 2.82 -20.74 -13.71
N ILE A 208 1.95 -20.92 -12.73
CA ILE A 208 2.33 -21.47 -11.41
C ILE A 208 2.20 -22.98 -11.47
N LYS A 209 3.32 -23.67 -11.29
CA LYS A 209 3.36 -25.13 -11.10
C LYS A 209 3.38 -25.41 -9.60
N LYS A 210 2.35 -26.10 -9.10
CA LYS A 210 2.30 -26.61 -7.72
C LYS A 210 2.50 -28.14 -7.75
N PRO A 211 3.05 -28.75 -6.67
CA PRO A 211 2.99 -30.19 -6.52
C PRO A 211 1.54 -30.67 -6.57
N GLU A 212 1.32 -31.83 -7.19
CA GLU A 212 0.00 -32.43 -7.31
C GLU A 212 -0.31 -33.26 -6.08
N ASP A 213 -1.37 -32.91 -5.36
CA ASP A 213 -1.92 -33.75 -4.31
C ASP A 213 -2.82 -34.81 -4.94
N ILE A 214 -2.39 -36.07 -4.93
CA ILE A 214 -3.20 -37.19 -5.44
C ILE A 214 -4.18 -37.61 -4.34
N LEU A 215 -5.46 -37.26 -4.52
CA LEU A 215 -6.54 -37.73 -3.66
C LEU A 215 -7.16 -39.00 -4.26
N ASP A 216 -6.74 -40.17 -3.80
CA ASP A 216 -7.37 -41.43 -4.21
C ASP A 216 -8.69 -41.63 -3.46
N MET A 217 -9.82 -41.45 -4.16
CA MET A 217 -11.17 -41.62 -3.61
C MET A 217 -11.74 -43.03 -3.79
N ARG A 218 -10.98 -43.96 -4.37
CA ARG A 218 -11.47 -45.33 -4.65
C ARG A 218 -11.65 -46.16 -3.37
N GLU A 219 -11.01 -45.79 -2.26
CA GLU A 219 -11.10 -46.51 -0.99
C GLU A 219 -12.00 -45.86 0.08
N GLY A 220 -12.87 -44.90 -0.30
CA GLY A 220 -13.90 -44.36 0.60
C GLY A 220 -13.41 -43.50 1.77
N MET A 221 -12.10 -43.40 2.00
CA MET A 221 -11.46 -42.49 2.95
C MET A 221 -10.26 -41.82 2.28
N PRO A 222 -10.22 -40.47 2.21
CA PRO A 222 -9.09 -39.74 1.63
C PRO A 222 -7.81 -40.02 2.45
N ARG A 223 -6.87 -40.77 1.87
CA ARG A 223 -5.52 -40.90 2.45
C ARG A 223 -4.66 -39.78 1.91
N PHE A 224 -4.33 -38.80 2.76
CA PHE A 224 -3.19 -37.93 2.49
C PHE A 224 -1.94 -38.80 2.56
N ASN A 225 -1.17 -38.88 1.47
CA ASN A 225 0.21 -39.33 1.54
C ASN A 225 1.05 -38.10 1.90
N PRO A 226 1.52 -37.97 3.16
CA PRO A 226 2.49 -36.94 3.45
C PRO A 226 3.80 -37.39 2.79
N LEU A 227 4.16 -36.73 1.68
CA LEU A 227 5.55 -36.69 1.30
C LEU A 227 6.26 -35.84 2.35
N ASP A 228 6.96 -36.57 3.21
CA ASP A 228 8.00 -36.23 4.17
C ASP A 228 8.68 -34.87 3.92
N ASP A 229 8.32 -33.86 4.72
CA ASP A 229 9.11 -32.64 4.99
C ASP A 229 8.47 -31.87 6.15
N SER A 230 8.86 -32.19 7.39
CA SER A 230 8.38 -31.48 8.60
C SER A 230 9.52 -30.86 9.41
N PRO A 231 9.82 -29.55 9.27
CA PRO A 231 10.72 -28.85 10.18
C PRO A 231 10.01 -27.88 11.15
N LEU A 232 8.72 -28.07 11.46
CA LEU A 232 7.91 -27.06 12.18
C LEU A 232 7.27 -27.53 13.50
N GLU A 233 7.93 -28.42 14.23
CA GLU A 233 7.68 -28.58 15.67
C GLU A 233 8.72 -27.77 16.43
N ASN A 234 8.40 -26.51 16.77
CA ASN A 234 8.91 -25.73 17.91
C ASN A 234 8.72 -24.22 17.68
N VAL A 235 7.54 -23.69 18.02
CA VAL A 235 7.42 -22.25 18.32
C VAL A 235 6.69 -22.10 19.66
N PRO A 236 7.33 -21.54 20.70
CA PRO A 236 6.73 -21.36 22.02
C PRO A 236 5.56 -20.36 22.05
N ASP A 237 4.59 -20.60 22.92
CA ASP A 237 3.32 -19.85 23.05
C ASP A 237 3.49 -18.39 23.51
N ASP A 238 4.65 -18.01 24.02
CA ASP A 238 4.93 -16.71 24.67
C ASP A 238 4.87 -15.51 23.70
N VAL A 239 4.91 -15.76 22.38
CA VAL A 239 4.87 -14.71 21.34
C VAL A 239 3.44 -14.16 21.13
N ARG A 240 2.41 -14.85 21.65
CA ARG A 240 1.00 -14.51 21.41
C ARG A 240 0.45 -13.35 22.25
N GLU A 241 0.99 -13.10 23.46
CA GLU A 241 0.38 -12.14 24.40
C GLU A 241 0.87 -10.68 24.22
N ILE A 242 2.09 -10.46 23.73
CA ILE A 242 2.73 -9.12 23.66
C ILE A 242 2.12 -8.22 22.54
N SER A 243 1.34 -8.80 21.63
CA SER A 243 0.83 -8.14 20.41
C SER A 243 -0.47 -7.37 20.60
N GLN A 244 -1.30 -7.72 21.60
CA GLN A 244 -2.66 -7.16 21.69
C GLN A 244 -2.72 -5.82 22.45
N GLU A 245 -1.94 -5.64 23.53
CA GLU A 245 -1.93 -4.39 24.30
C GLU A 245 -1.32 -3.20 23.54
N ASN A 246 -0.30 -3.44 22.72
CA ASN A 246 0.35 -2.37 21.95
C ASN A 246 -0.53 -1.84 20.82
N ASN A 247 -1.37 -2.68 20.21
CA ASN A 247 -2.24 -2.28 19.11
C ASN A 247 -3.42 -1.40 19.57
N ALA A 248 -4.00 -1.69 20.75
CA ALA A 248 -5.08 -0.89 21.32
C ALA A 248 -4.61 0.53 21.70
N ARG A 249 -3.37 0.65 22.20
CA ARG A 249 -2.77 1.92 22.66
C ARG A 249 -2.31 2.83 21.52
N ILE A 250 -2.13 2.28 20.31
CA ILE A 250 -1.76 3.02 19.10
C ILE A 250 -3.00 3.54 18.36
N LEU A 251 -4.10 2.79 18.39
CA LEU A 251 -5.39 3.21 17.83
C LEU A 251 -5.97 4.41 18.59
N SER A 252 -5.84 4.45 19.92
CA SER A 252 -6.31 5.58 20.74
C SER A 252 -5.55 6.89 20.49
N LYS A 253 -4.32 6.83 19.93
CA LYS A 253 -3.52 8.03 19.61
C LYS A 253 -3.81 8.63 18.22
N LEU A 254 -4.55 7.91 17.37
CA LEU A 254 -4.96 8.41 16.05
C LEU A 254 -6.23 9.28 16.12
N GLU A 255 -7.00 9.20 17.22
CA GLU A 255 -8.21 10.01 17.44
C GLU A 255 -7.90 11.46 17.87
N GLU A 256 -6.71 11.75 18.42
CA GLU A 256 -6.48 12.98 19.20
C GLU A 256 -5.69 14.11 18.51
N GLN A 257 -5.73 14.25 17.18
CA GLN A 257 -5.13 15.32 16.35
C GLN A 257 -3.73 15.06 15.75
N VAL A 258 -3.57 15.46 14.48
CA VAL A 258 -2.29 15.55 13.78
C VAL A 258 -1.84 17.02 13.79
N ASP A 259 -0.98 17.35 14.75
CA ASP A 259 -0.30 18.64 14.93
C ASP A 259 0.99 18.68 14.07
N PRO A 260 1.37 19.82 13.46
CA PRO A 260 2.74 20.11 12.99
C PRO A 260 3.89 19.62 13.89
N ALA A 261 3.70 19.57 15.22
CA ALA A 261 4.67 18.97 16.15
C ALA A 261 4.93 17.48 15.88
N THR A 262 3.92 16.75 15.40
CA THR A 262 4.03 15.34 15.00
C THR A 262 4.93 15.17 13.77
N LEU A 263 4.90 16.11 12.81
CA LEU A 263 5.80 16.11 11.64
C LEU A 263 7.27 16.35 12.05
N ILE A 264 7.51 17.21 13.03
CA ILE A 264 8.86 17.45 13.59
C ILE A 264 9.36 16.24 14.37
N GLN A 265 8.48 15.57 15.12
CA GLN A 265 8.83 14.33 15.84
C GLN A 265 9.13 13.18 14.88
N VAL A 266 8.36 13.04 13.80
CA VAL A 266 8.62 12.09 12.71
C VAL A 266 9.97 12.36 12.06
N SER A 267 10.27 13.62 11.71
CA SER A 267 11.57 14.01 11.14
C SER A 267 12.75 13.67 12.09
N LYS A 268 12.59 13.89 13.40
CA LYS A 268 13.60 13.53 14.41
C LYS A 268 13.76 12.02 14.61
N ALA A 269 12.67 11.25 14.54
CA ALA A 269 12.71 9.79 14.66
C ALA A 269 13.43 9.16 13.46
N LEU A 270 13.15 9.63 12.24
CA LEU A 270 13.82 9.18 11.01
C LEU A 270 15.33 9.47 11.03
N ARG A 271 15.77 10.58 11.64
CA ARG A 271 17.20 10.87 11.84
C ARG A 271 17.91 9.88 12.79
N LYS A 272 17.19 9.28 13.75
CA LYS A 272 17.78 8.32 14.70
C LYS A 272 17.87 6.90 14.16
N VAL A 273 16.97 6.51 13.25
CA VAL A 273 16.98 5.18 12.62
C VAL A 273 18.17 5.04 11.65
N ASN A 274 18.62 6.13 11.03
CA ASN A 274 19.76 6.14 10.10
C ASN A 274 21.12 6.41 10.77
N ALA A 275 21.17 6.50 12.11
CA ALA A 275 22.40 6.70 12.88
C ALA A 275 22.92 5.39 13.53
N LYS A 276 22.36 4.24 13.13
CA LYS A 276 22.83 2.89 13.42
C LYS A 276 23.07 2.16 12.12
#